data_AF-A0A653DI38-F1
#
_entry.id   AF-A0A653DI38-F1
#
_cell.length_a   1.000
_cell.length_b   1.000
_cell.length_c   1.000
_cell.angle_alpha   90.00
_cell.angle_beta   90.00
_cell.angle_gamma   90.00
#
_symmetry.space_group_name_H-M   'P 1'
#
loop_
_entity.id
_entity.type
_entity.pdbx_description
1 polymer ?
#
loop_
_entity_poly.entity_id
_entity_poly.type
_entity_poly.pdbx_seq_one_letter_code
_entity_poly.pdbx_strand_id
1 'polypeptide(L)'
;MTVEPSSSSTKSKGTIQLKKELGLFSAVSFILSIMIGSGIFVSPASALKYSGSVGMCLIVWVTCGIISLLVPRSGSEYAYFVDSFGPLHKFWGHLPAFVYSWIMILVIRPAEVAILVLTFSQYLCQPILDALCIITYINVSSVKMYVKVQNVFGLFKILACLVVIVGGLNEIGCGNTTNLLKGFEGTTTSPKDFALAFYCGLWAYDG
;
A
#
# COMPACT_ATOMS: atom_id res chain seq x y z
N MET A 1 -71.15 -8.74 -5.10
CA MET A 1 -70.19 -7.88 -4.38
C MET A 1 -69.29 -8.79 -3.59
N THR A 2 -68.11 -9.07 -4.11
CA THR A 2 -67.04 -9.84 -3.45
C THR A 2 -65.81 -8.95 -3.50
N VAL A 3 -65.38 -8.49 -2.33
CA VAL A 3 -64.24 -7.60 -2.14
C VAL A 3 -63.06 -8.44 -1.64
N GLU A 4 -61.88 -8.07 -2.14
CA GLU A 4 -60.49 -8.41 -1.73
C GLU A 4 -59.71 -9.48 -2.53
N PRO A 5 -58.36 -9.37 -2.61
CA PRO A 5 -57.50 -8.20 -2.39
C PRO A 5 -56.55 -7.89 -3.56
N SER A 6 -56.08 -6.64 -3.54
CA SER A 6 -55.04 -6.06 -4.38
C SER A 6 -53.73 -6.86 -4.32
N SER A 7 -53.22 -7.21 -5.50
CA SER A 7 -51.87 -7.74 -5.70
C SER A 7 -50.83 -6.73 -5.19
N SER A 8 -50.28 -6.99 -4.00
CA SER A 8 -49.14 -6.27 -3.47
C SER A 8 -47.92 -6.59 -4.32
N SER A 9 -47.58 -5.65 -5.19
CA SER A 9 -46.33 -5.67 -5.95
C SER A 9 -45.15 -5.73 -4.97
N THR A 10 -44.52 -6.90 -4.89
CA THR A 10 -43.30 -7.10 -4.13
C THR A 10 -42.20 -6.32 -4.84
N LYS A 11 -41.96 -5.07 -4.44
CA LYS A 11 -40.78 -4.31 -4.84
C LYS A 11 -39.54 -5.09 -4.41
N SER A 12 -38.92 -5.77 -5.36
CA SER A 12 -37.54 -6.23 -5.27
C SER A 12 -36.69 -5.08 -4.73
N LYS A 13 -36.20 -5.19 -3.49
CA LYS A 13 -35.16 -4.31 -2.94
C LYS A 13 -33.92 -4.51 -3.80
N GLY A 14 -33.80 -3.69 -4.85
CA GLY A 14 -32.61 -3.65 -5.69
C GLY A 14 -31.42 -3.37 -4.80
N THR A 15 -30.59 -4.40 -4.60
CA THR A 15 -29.34 -4.27 -3.88
C THR A 15 -28.49 -3.29 -4.70
N ILE A 16 -28.18 -2.13 -4.14
CA ILE A 16 -27.25 -1.17 -4.76
C ILE A 16 -25.89 -1.86 -4.77
N GLN A 17 -25.55 -2.49 -5.89
CA GLN A 17 -24.23 -3.09 -6.09
C GLN A 17 -23.36 -2.08 -6.83
N LEU A 18 -22.12 -1.92 -6.36
CA LEU A 18 -21.10 -1.19 -7.10
C LEU A 18 -20.94 -1.82 -8.47
N LYS A 19 -21.09 -1.01 -9.52
CA LYS A 19 -20.85 -1.45 -10.89
C LYS A 19 -19.38 -1.87 -11.01
N LYS A 20 -19.14 -3.13 -11.35
CA LYS A 20 -17.79 -3.65 -11.61
C LYS A 20 -17.27 -3.01 -12.90
N GLU A 21 -16.59 -1.88 -12.76
CA GLU A 21 -16.04 -1.10 -13.87
C GLU A 21 -14.60 -1.52 -14.24
N LEU A 22 -13.97 -2.42 -13.46
CA LEU A 22 -12.58 -2.85 -13.64
C LEU A 22 -12.52 -4.32 -14.07
N GLY A 23 -11.85 -4.58 -15.21
CA GLY A 23 -11.51 -5.94 -15.64
C GLY A 23 -10.28 -6.50 -14.89
N LEU A 24 -10.03 -7.81 -14.98
CA LEU A 24 -8.95 -8.50 -14.24
C LEU A 24 -7.58 -7.87 -14.47
N PHE A 25 -7.20 -7.63 -15.73
CA PHE A 25 -5.92 -7.00 -16.06
C PHE A 25 -5.80 -5.60 -15.46
N SER A 26 -6.86 -4.79 -15.57
CA SER A 26 -6.88 -3.46 -14.95
C SER A 26 -6.81 -3.53 -13.43
N ALA A 27 -7.41 -4.54 -12.79
CA ALA A 27 -7.34 -4.73 -11.35
C ALA A 27 -5.93 -5.16 -10.90
N VAL A 28 -5.28 -6.08 -11.61
CA VAL A 28 -3.90 -6.50 -11.31
C VAL A 28 -2.93 -5.35 -11.51
N SER A 29 -2.99 -4.64 -12.64
CA SER A 29 -2.15 -3.46 -12.88
C SER A 29 -2.38 -2.37 -11.84
N PHE A 30 -3.63 -2.16 -11.41
CA PHE A 30 -3.97 -1.21 -10.35
C PHE A 30 -3.37 -1.62 -9.00
N ILE A 31 -3.51 -2.89 -8.60
CA ILE A 31 -2.91 -3.41 -7.36
C ILE A 31 -1.39 -3.28 -7.41
N LEU A 32 -0.74 -3.65 -8.51
CA LEU A 32 0.71 -3.49 -8.67
C LEU A 32 1.13 -2.02 -8.58
N SER A 33 0.33 -1.10 -9.12
CA SER A 33 0.62 0.34 -9.08
C SER A 33 0.45 0.96 -7.69
N ILE A 34 -0.41 0.36 -6.87
CA ILE A 34 -0.63 0.74 -5.47
C ILE A 34 0.49 0.18 -4.60
N MET A 35 0.76 -1.12 -4.70
CA MET A 35 1.81 -1.82 -3.94
C MET A 35 3.20 -1.27 -4.24
N ILE A 36 3.49 -0.98 -5.52
CA ILE A 36 4.74 -0.33 -5.93
C ILE A 36 4.58 1.19 -5.70
N GLY A 37 4.75 1.59 -4.44
CA GLY A 37 4.67 2.97 -3.98
C GLY A 37 5.97 3.77 -4.19
N SER A 38 6.04 4.94 -3.56
CA SER A 38 7.30 5.68 -3.40
C SER A 38 8.29 4.97 -2.46
N GLY A 39 7.79 4.05 -1.63
CA GLY A 39 8.59 3.33 -0.64
C GLY A 39 9.79 2.59 -1.23
N ILE A 40 9.66 1.99 -2.42
CA ILE A 40 10.79 1.29 -3.06
C ILE A 40 11.96 2.23 -3.43
N PHE A 41 11.71 3.53 -3.58
CA PHE A 41 12.75 4.51 -3.92
C PHE A 41 13.40 5.16 -2.70
N VAL A 42 12.76 5.09 -1.52
CA VAL A 42 13.22 5.74 -0.28
C VAL A 42 13.67 4.73 0.77
N SER A 43 12.90 3.66 0.95
CA SER A 43 13.15 2.63 1.98
C SER A 43 14.49 1.90 1.87
N PRO A 44 15.06 1.60 0.68
CA PRO A 44 16.32 0.84 0.62
C PRO A 44 17.48 1.53 1.35
N ALA A 45 17.58 2.86 1.26
CA ALA A 45 18.63 3.62 1.92
C ALA A 45 18.49 3.58 3.45
N SER A 46 17.26 3.77 3.95
CA SER A 46 16.97 3.69 5.38
C SER A 46 17.12 2.27 5.93
N ALA A 47 16.58 1.27 5.22
CA ALA A 47 16.69 -0.13 5.60
C ALA A 47 18.15 -0.59 5.67
N LEU A 48 18.99 -0.22 4.69
CA LEU A 48 20.41 -0.53 4.69
C LEU A 48 21.16 0.17 5.84
N LYS A 49 20.83 1.44 6.11
CA LYS A 49 21.42 2.20 7.21
C LYS A 49 21.12 1.56 8.56
N TYR A 50 19.89 1.10 8.77
CA TYR A 50 19.48 0.47 10.02
C TYR A 50 19.91 -1.00 10.12
N SER A 51 19.96 -1.76 9.02
CA SER A 51 20.46 -3.14 9.03
C SER A 51 21.98 -3.22 9.22
N GLY A 52 22.72 -2.18 8.81
CA GLY A 52 24.17 -2.06 8.94
C GLY A 52 24.96 -2.84 7.88
N SER A 53 24.40 -3.92 7.34
CA SER A 53 25.00 -4.73 6.28
C SER A 53 24.05 -5.00 5.12
N VAL A 54 24.61 -5.30 3.95
CA VAL A 54 23.86 -5.61 2.72
C VAL A 54 23.13 -6.94 2.85
N GLY A 55 23.78 -7.96 3.41
CA GLY A 55 23.21 -9.28 3.64
C GLY A 55 21.98 -9.23 4.55
N MET A 56 22.07 -8.51 5.68
CA MET A 56 20.89 -8.35 6.56
C MET A 56 19.79 -7.52 5.89
N CYS A 57 20.12 -6.48 5.14
CA CYS A 57 19.13 -5.67 4.43
C CYS A 57 18.28 -6.57 3.51
N LEU A 58 18.91 -7.43 2.71
CA LEU A 58 18.21 -8.35 1.82
C LEU A 58 17.32 -9.35 2.59
N ILE A 59 17.77 -9.87 3.73
CA ILE A 59 16.95 -10.74 4.59
C ILE A 59 15.72 -9.99 5.12
N VAL A 60 15.88 -8.75 5.58
CA VAL A 60 14.77 -7.92 6.05
C VAL A 60 13.74 -7.75 4.92
N TRP A 61 14.18 -7.41 3.70
CA TRP A 61 13.30 -7.26 2.55
C TRP A 61 12.51 -8.52 2.20
N VAL A 62 13.17 -9.68 2.20
CA VAL A 62 12.52 -10.98 1.94
C VAL A 62 11.51 -11.30 3.05
N THR A 63 11.89 -11.07 4.31
CA THR A 63 11.02 -11.36 5.46
C THR A 63 9.79 -10.47 5.46
N CYS A 64 9.94 -9.17 5.20
CA CYS A 64 8.82 -8.24 5.03
C CYS A 64 7.89 -8.69 3.90
N GLY A 65 8.43 -9.10 2.75
CA GLY A 65 7.63 -9.61 1.63
C GLY A 65 6.82 -10.86 1.99
N ILE A 66 7.42 -11.80 2.72
CA ILE A 66 6.70 -12.99 3.23
C ILE A 66 5.60 -12.59 4.20
N ILE A 67 5.87 -11.69 5.14
CA ILE A 67 4.87 -11.19 6.10
C ILE A 67 3.68 -10.57 5.36
N SER A 68 3.94 -9.74 4.34
CA SER A 68 2.87 -9.12 3.54
C SER A 68 2.03 -10.14 2.77
N LEU A 69 2.60 -11.27 2.34
CA LEU A 69 1.86 -12.34 1.65
C LEU A 69 0.98 -13.18 2.59
N LEU A 70 1.34 -13.27 3.88
CA LEU A 70 0.60 -14.06 4.86
C LEU A 70 -0.73 -13.41 5.27
N VAL A 71 -0.99 -12.18 4.83
CA VAL A 71 -2.21 -11.43 5.12
C VAL A 71 -3.36 -11.95 4.22
N PRO A 72 -4.31 -12.73 4.76
CA PRO A 72 -5.12 -13.65 3.95
C PRO A 72 -6.35 -13.00 3.28
N ARG A 73 -6.70 -11.74 3.60
CA ARG A 73 -7.93 -11.10 3.09
C ARG A 73 -7.75 -9.62 2.79
N SER A 74 -8.37 -9.17 1.69
CA SER A 74 -8.52 -7.74 1.38
C SER A 74 -9.39 -7.06 2.45
N GLY A 75 -8.88 -5.99 3.07
CA GLY A 75 -9.46 -5.39 4.29
C GLY A 75 -8.95 -6.02 5.59
N SER A 76 -7.83 -6.73 5.52
CA SER A 76 -7.27 -7.65 6.52
C SER A 76 -7.42 -7.20 7.96
N GLU A 77 -7.02 -5.98 8.32
CA GLU A 77 -6.97 -5.55 9.71
C GLU A 77 -8.37 -5.29 10.27
N TYR A 78 -9.20 -4.52 9.56
CA TYR A 78 -10.60 -4.30 9.96
C TYR A 78 -11.41 -5.60 9.96
N ALA A 79 -11.30 -6.39 8.89
CA ALA A 79 -11.98 -7.67 8.77
C ALA A 79 -11.51 -8.67 9.84
N TYR A 80 -10.22 -8.66 10.17
CA TYR A 80 -9.65 -9.46 11.26
C TYR A 80 -10.22 -9.05 12.61
N PHE A 81 -10.34 -7.75 12.90
CA PHE A 81 -10.94 -7.29 14.16
C PHE A 81 -12.41 -7.68 14.27
N VAL A 82 -13.18 -7.56 13.18
CA VAL A 82 -14.58 -7.97 13.16
C VAL A 82 -14.73 -9.48 13.33
N ASP A 83 -13.95 -10.30 12.62
CA ASP A 83 -14.05 -11.76 12.65
C ASP A 83 -13.54 -12.35 13.98
N SER A 84 -12.46 -11.78 14.53
CA SER A 84 -11.83 -12.28 15.76
C SER A 84 -12.56 -11.85 17.02
N PHE A 85 -13.02 -10.59 17.08
CA PHE A 85 -13.62 -10.03 18.30
C PHE A 85 -15.14 -9.92 18.24
N GLY A 86 -15.74 -9.84 17.05
CA GLY A 86 -17.20 -9.75 16.88
C GLY A 86 -17.97 -10.89 17.57
N PRO A 87 -17.57 -12.17 17.43
CA PRO A 87 -18.24 -13.29 18.11
C PRO A 87 -18.03 -13.31 19.64
N LEU A 88 -16.98 -12.65 20.15
CA LEU A 88 -16.59 -12.72 21.55
C LEU A 88 -17.57 -11.97 22.47
N HIS A 89 -18.15 -10.86 21.99
CA HIS A 89 -19.12 -10.09 22.77
C HIS A 89 -20.04 -9.25 21.87
N LYS A 90 -21.36 -9.36 22.05
CA LYS A 90 -22.40 -8.71 21.22
C LYS A 90 -22.23 -7.20 21.04
N PHE A 91 -21.85 -6.47 22.10
CA PHE A 91 -21.63 -5.02 22.05
C PHE A 91 -20.15 -4.61 21.91
N TRP A 92 -19.27 -5.11 22.79
CA TRP A 92 -17.84 -4.76 22.81
C TRP A 92 -16.98 -5.44 21.73
N GLY A 93 -17.45 -6.52 21.12
CA GLY A 93 -16.68 -7.27 20.12
C GLY A 93 -16.32 -6.46 18.87
N HIS A 94 -17.18 -5.50 18.49
CA HIS A 94 -16.91 -4.61 17.35
C HIS A 94 -16.14 -3.34 17.73
N LEU A 95 -15.89 -3.10 19.02
CA LEU A 95 -15.20 -1.87 19.46
C LEU A 95 -13.77 -1.76 18.91
N PRO A 96 -12.93 -2.82 18.91
CA PRO A 96 -11.59 -2.75 18.31
C PRO A 96 -11.62 -2.36 16.83
N ALA A 97 -12.57 -2.93 16.07
CA ALA A 97 -12.75 -2.59 14.66
C ALA A 97 -13.17 -1.11 14.46
N PHE A 98 -14.02 -0.58 15.35
CA PHE A 98 -14.40 0.83 15.32
C PHE A 98 -13.22 1.77 15.64
N VAL A 99 -12.47 1.49 16.70
CA VAL A 99 -11.30 2.28 17.09
C VAL A 99 -10.24 2.26 15.98
N TYR A 100 -10.01 1.09 15.38
CA TYR A 100 -9.14 0.95 14.23
C TYR A 100 -9.59 1.86 13.07
N SER A 101 -10.87 1.81 12.67
CA SER A 101 -11.39 2.68 11.61
C SER A 101 -11.25 4.16 11.93
N TRP A 102 -11.44 4.55 13.18
CA TRP A 102 -11.28 5.94 13.63
C TRP A 102 -9.83 6.43 13.49
N ILE A 103 -8.87 5.63 13.97
CA ILE A 103 -7.44 5.93 13.86
C ILE A 103 -7.00 5.95 12.39
N MET A 104 -7.46 4.99 11.60
CA MET A 104 -7.16 4.92 10.17
C MET A 104 -7.62 6.18 9.43
N ILE A 105 -8.85 6.63 9.65
CA ILE A 105 -9.43 7.76 8.93
C ILE A 105 -8.85 9.10 9.40
N LEU A 106 -8.63 9.30 10.70
CA LEU A 106 -8.23 10.61 11.24
C LEU A 106 -6.71 10.80 11.32
N VAL A 107 -5.94 9.73 11.46
CA VAL A 107 -4.50 9.83 11.72
C VAL A 107 -3.70 9.25 10.57
N ILE A 108 -3.95 7.99 10.21
CA ILE A 108 -3.06 7.25 9.30
C ILE A 108 -3.22 7.74 7.86
N ARG A 109 -4.45 7.74 7.31
CA ARG A 109 -4.70 8.17 5.92
C ARG A 109 -4.28 9.62 5.62
N PRO A 110 -4.56 10.61 6.50
CA PRO A 110 -4.07 11.98 6.27
C PRO A 110 -2.54 12.08 6.33
N ALA A 111 -1.88 11.34 7.22
CA ALA A 111 -0.42 11.32 7.31
C ALA A 111 0.24 10.70 6.07
N GLU A 112 -0.33 9.62 5.52
CA GLU A 112 0.12 9.02 4.26
C GLU A 112 0.09 10.05 3.11
N VAL A 113 -1.04 10.73 2.94
CA VAL A 113 -1.20 11.76 1.90
C VAL A 113 -0.21 12.91 2.12
N ALA A 114 0.00 13.33 3.36
CA ALA A 114 0.97 14.38 3.69
C ALA A 114 2.41 13.97 3.32
N ILE A 115 2.83 12.75 3.65
CA ILE A 115 4.16 12.23 3.30
C ILE A 115 4.33 12.20 1.78
N LEU A 116 3.34 11.69 1.03
CA LEU A 116 3.39 11.66 -0.43
C LEU A 116 3.55 13.04 -1.05
N VAL A 117 2.80 14.04 -0.55
CA VAL A 117 2.89 15.42 -1.04
C VAL A 117 4.22 16.06 -0.67
N LEU A 118 4.74 15.81 0.54
CA LEU A 118 6.06 16.28 0.96
C LEU A 118 7.18 15.71 0.07
N THR A 119 7.15 14.40 -0.18
CA THR A 119 8.10 13.75 -1.07
C THR A 119 7.99 14.31 -2.49
N PHE A 120 6.78 14.47 -3.03
CA PHE A 120 6.56 15.06 -4.35
C PHE A 120 7.09 16.50 -4.45
N SER A 121 6.83 17.31 -3.42
CA SER A 121 7.33 18.69 -3.31
C SER A 121 8.87 18.74 -3.28
N GLN A 122 9.53 17.81 -2.58
CA GLN A 122 10.99 17.70 -2.57
C GLN A 122 11.57 17.39 -3.97
N TYR A 123 10.87 16.58 -4.77
CA TYR A 123 11.32 16.22 -6.12
C TYR A 123 11.02 17.27 -7.19
N LEU A 124 9.97 18.09 -7.03
CA LEU A 124 9.55 19.09 -8.04
C LEU A 124 9.83 20.54 -7.66
N CYS A 125 10.35 20.81 -6.46
CA CYS A 125 10.66 22.15 -5.98
C CYS A 125 9.46 23.12 -6.05
N GLN A 126 8.24 22.61 -5.87
CA GLN A 126 6.98 23.35 -5.90
C GLN A 126 6.27 23.36 -4.53
N PRO A 127 5.45 24.39 -4.23
CA PRO A 127 4.76 24.50 -2.95
C PRO A 127 3.73 23.37 -2.73
N ILE A 128 3.72 22.84 -1.51
CA ILE A 128 2.90 21.70 -1.04
C ILE A 128 1.39 21.89 -1.32
N LEU A 129 0.89 23.12 -1.19
CA LEU A 129 -0.53 23.45 -1.33
C LEU A 129 -1.04 23.25 -2.76
N ASP A 130 -0.23 23.55 -3.77
CA ASP A 130 -0.65 23.48 -5.17
C ASP A 130 -0.83 22.01 -5.62
N ALA A 131 0.06 21.12 -5.20
CA ALA A 131 -0.04 19.69 -5.47
C ALA A 131 -1.29 19.05 -4.84
N LEU A 132 -1.62 19.41 -3.60
CA LEU A 132 -2.83 18.94 -2.89
C LEU A 132 -4.11 19.38 -3.59
N CYS A 133 -4.18 20.65 -4.01
CA CYS A 133 -5.35 21.19 -4.71
C CYS A 133 -5.59 20.49 -6.05
N ILE A 134 -4.52 20.23 -6.83
CA ILE A 134 -4.62 19.55 -8.13
C ILE A 134 -5.12 18.11 -7.97
N ILE A 135 -4.55 17.36 -7.01
CA ILE A 135 -4.95 15.96 -6.76
C ILE A 135 -6.40 15.89 -6.30
N THR A 136 -6.81 16.79 -5.39
CA THR A 136 -8.19 16.86 -4.89
C THR A 136 -9.17 17.17 -6.02
N TYR A 137 -8.83 18.12 -6.88
CA TYR A 137 -9.64 18.48 -8.04
C TYR A 137 -9.86 17.30 -9.00
N ILE A 138 -8.79 16.56 -9.34
CA ILE A 138 -8.87 15.39 -10.22
C ILE A 138 -9.77 14.31 -9.60
N ASN A 139 -9.62 14.06 -8.30
CA ASN A 139 -10.41 13.06 -7.57
C ASN A 139 -11.91 13.41 -7.52
N VAL A 140 -12.26 14.68 -7.31
CA VAL A 140 -13.65 15.15 -7.27
C VAL A 140 -14.28 15.19 -8.67
N SER A 141 -13.50 15.47 -9.72
CA SER A 141 -14.00 15.61 -11.08
C SER A 141 -14.40 14.28 -11.73
N SER A 142 -13.55 13.25 -11.66
CA SER A 142 -13.89 11.94 -12.22
C SER A 142 -12.97 10.83 -11.73
N VAL A 143 -13.53 9.86 -11.01
CA VAL A 143 -12.84 8.63 -10.58
C VAL A 143 -12.22 7.88 -11.77
N LYS A 144 -12.86 7.92 -12.96
CA LYS A 144 -12.32 7.27 -14.17
C LYS A 144 -11.05 7.94 -14.70
N MET A 145 -10.95 9.26 -14.56
CA MET A 145 -9.73 10.00 -14.94
C MET A 145 -8.60 9.72 -13.95
N TYR A 146 -8.91 9.70 -12.66
CA TYR A 146 -7.96 9.29 -11.63
C TYR A 146 -7.37 7.90 -11.93
N VAL A 147 -8.20 6.89 -12.20
CA VAL A 147 -7.74 5.54 -12.52
C VAL A 147 -6.85 5.51 -13.77
N LYS A 148 -7.19 6.26 -14.83
CA LYS A 148 -6.36 6.35 -16.04
C LYS A 148 -4.99 6.96 -15.74
N VAL A 149 -4.97 8.06 -15.00
CA VAL A 149 -3.74 8.75 -14.57
C VAL A 149 -2.89 7.82 -13.72
N GLN A 150 -3.50 7.14 -12.74
CA GLN A 150 -2.84 6.16 -11.89
C GLN A 150 -2.23 5.00 -12.69
N ASN A 151 -2.95 4.47 -13.68
CA ASN A 151 -2.44 3.39 -14.54
C ASN A 151 -1.22 3.83 -15.36
N VAL A 152 -1.20 5.07 -15.86
CA VAL A 152 -0.05 5.62 -16.60
C VAL A 152 1.16 5.79 -15.68
N PHE A 153 0.99 6.38 -14.49
CA PHE A 153 2.08 6.47 -13.51
C PHE A 153 2.55 5.10 -13.03
N GLY A 154 1.63 4.16 -12.86
CA GLY A 154 1.93 2.76 -12.56
C GLY A 154 2.85 2.12 -13.58
N LEU A 155 2.58 2.33 -14.88
CA LEU A 155 3.44 1.85 -15.95
C LEU A 155 4.86 2.45 -15.86
N PHE A 156 4.97 3.76 -15.64
CA PHE A 156 6.28 4.40 -15.49
C PHE A 156 7.07 3.88 -14.28
N LYS A 157 6.40 3.63 -13.15
CA LYS A 157 7.03 3.03 -11.98
C LYS A 157 7.56 1.63 -12.28
N ILE A 158 6.77 0.78 -12.95
CA ILE A 158 7.19 -0.57 -13.35
C ILE A 158 8.41 -0.50 -14.26
N LEU A 159 8.41 0.39 -15.25
CA LEU A 159 9.55 0.60 -16.15
C LEU A 159 10.80 1.04 -15.39
N ALA A 160 10.68 1.98 -14.44
CA ALA A 160 11.79 2.41 -13.60
C ALA A 160 12.37 1.24 -12.78
N CYS A 161 11.51 0.39 -12.19
CA CYS A 161 11.96 -0.80 -11.49
C CYS A 161 12.70 -1.78 -12.41
N LEU A 162 12.20 -2.00 -13.63
CA LEU A 162 12.87 -2.87 -14.61
C LEU A 162 14.25 -2.34 -14.99
N VAL A 163 14.41 -1.03 -15.19
CA VAL A 163 15.71 -0.41 -15.47
C VAL A 163 16.70 -0.66 -14.33
N VAL A 164 16.27 -0.49 -13.08
CA VAL A 164 17.12 -0.75 -11.89
C VAL A 164 17.51 -2.23 -11.81
N ILE A 165 16.56 -3.15 -12.04
CA ILE A 165 16.83 -4.60 -12.02
C ILE A 165 17.84 -4.99 -13.10
N VAL A 166 17.60 -4.56 -14.35
CA VAL A 166 18.49 -4.89 -15.48
C VAL A 166 19.87 -4.26 -15.28
N GLY A 167 19.94 -3.01 -14.82
CA GLY A 167 21.20 -2.36 -14.48
C GLY A 167 21.97 -3.12 -13.40
N GLY A 168 21.29 -3.54 -12.32
CA GLY A 168 21.89 -4.34 -11.26
C GLY A 168 22.40 -5.71 -11.75
N LEU A 169 21.63 -6.40 -12.60
CA LEU A 169 22.05 -7.67 -13.19
C LEU A 169 23.26 -7.50 -14.12
N ASN A 170 23.33 -6.42 -14.89
CA ASN A 170 24.48 -6.10 -15.74
C ASN A 170 25.74 -5.85 -14.92
N GLU A 171 25.64 -5.08 -13.82
CA GLU A 171 26.77 -4.84 -12.91
C GLU A 171 27.29 -6.13 -12.27
N ILE A 172 26.39 -7.04 -11.86
CA ILE A 172 26.76 -8.36 -11.35
C ILE A 172 27.46 -9.19 -12.44
N GLY A 173 26.94 -9.18 -13.67
CA GLY A 173 27.52 -9.88 -14.82
C GLY A 173 28.90 -9.35 -15.23
N CYS A 174 29.14 -8.05 -15.05
CA CYS A 174 30.45 -7.41 -15.25
C CYS A 174 31.46 -7.68 -14.12
N GLY A 175 31.04 -8.36 -13.04
CA GLY A 175 31.91 -8.73 -11.93
C GLY A 175 32.05 -7.67 -10.82
N ASN A 176 31.26 -6.60 -10.84
CA ASN A 176 31.29 -5.51 -9.84
C ASN A 176 30.55 -5.90 -8.53
N THR A 177 30.93 -7.02 -7.93
CA THR A 177 30.22 -7.62 -6.78
C THR A 177 30.79 -7.24 -5.41
N THR A 178 31.76 -6.32 -5.35
CA THR A 178 32.47 -5.95 -4.11
C THR A 178 31.54 -5.58 -2.95
N ASN A 179 30.41 -4.91 -3.21
CA ASN A 179 29.44 -4.54 -2.17
C ASN A 179 28.62 -5.73 -1.67
N LEU A 180 28.37 -6.73 -2.53
CA LEU A 180 27.68 -7.96 -2.14
C LEU A 180 28.61 -8.90 -1.36
N LEU A 181 29.91 -8.91 -1.70
CA LEU A 181 30.93 -9.72 -1.03
C LEU A 181 31.16 -9.32 0.43
N LYS A 182 30.94 -8.05 0.79
CA LYS A 182 30.94 -7.60 2.19
C LYS A 182 29.87 -8.31 3.03
N GLY A 183 28.83 -8.88 2.40
CA GLY A 183 27.85 -9.75 3.05
C GLY A 183 27.25 -9.14 4.33
N PHE A 184 27.64 -9.71 5.47
CA PHE A 184 27.13 -9.36 6.81
C PHE A 184 28.07 -8.45 7.62
N GLU A 185 29.15 -7.93 7.03
CA GLU A 185 30.05 -7.00 7.69
C GLU A 185 29.29 -5.75 8.16
N GLY A 186 29.46 -5.37 9.43
CA GLY A 186 28.82 -4.18 10.01
C GLY A 186 27.34 -4.37 10.39
N THR A 187 26.84 -5.61 10.40
CA THR A 187 25.46 -5.92 10.85
C THR A 187 25.19 -5.34 12.25
N THR A 188 24.09 -4.61 12.39
CA THR A 188 23.67 -4.12 13.71
C THR A 188 23.25 -5.27 14.62
N THR A 189 23.58 -5.17 15.91
CA THR A 189 23.10 -6.06 16.97
C THR A 189 22.03 -5.40 17.84
N SER A 190 21.71 -4.14 17.57
CA SER A 190 20.74 -3.35 18.32
C SER A 190 19.31 -3.76 17.93
N PRO A 191 18.47 -4.19 18.90
CA PRO A 191 17.08 -4.52 18.63
C PRO A 191 16.28 -3.34 18.08
N LYS A 192 16.65 -2.11 18.46
CA LYS A 192 16.01 -0.87 17.96
C LYS A 192 16.24 -0.68 16.47
N ASP A 193 17.48 -0.83 16.03
CA ASP A 193 17.83 -0.60 14.62
C ASP A 193 17.24 -1.72 13.75
N PHE A 194 17.19 -2.94 14.28
CA PHE A 194 16.47 -4.03 13.62
C PHE A 194 14.97 -3.71 13.46
N ALA A 195 14.30 -3.23 14.51
CA ALA A 195 12.89 -2.82 14.42
C ALA A 195 12.67 -1.68 13.41
N LEU A 196 13.57 -0.70 13.35
CA LEU A 196 13.51 0.39 12.36
C LEU A 196 13.74 -0.11 10.93
N ALA A 197 14.64 -1.07 10.72
CA ALA A 197 14.85 -1.69 9.41
C ALA A 197 13.57 -2.40 8.92
N PHE A 198 12.91 -3.15 9.80
CA PHE A 198 11.62 -3.79 9.50
C PHE A 198 10.51 -2.78 9.24
N TYR A 199 10.46 -1.68 10.00
CA TYR A 199 9.50 -0.60 9.76
C TYR A 199 9.65 0.00 8.36
N CYS A 200 10.89 0.31 7.95
CA CYS A 200 11.17 0.80 6.60
C CYS A 200 10.82 -0.22 5.51
N GLY A 201 11.11 -1.51 5.76
CA GLY A 201 10.79 -2.60 4.84
C GLY A 201 9.28 -2.78 4.67
N LEU A 202 8.53 -2.90 5.77
CA LEU A 202 7.07 -3.06 5.74
C LEU A 202 6.38 -1.86 5.10
N TRP A 203 6.85 -0.63 5.36
CA TRP A 203 6.31 0.56 4.70
C TRP A 203 6.48 0.53 3.16
N ALA A 204 7.52 -0.13 2.64
CA ALA A 204 7.66 -0.29 1.19
C ALA A 204 6.70 -1.30 0.57
N TYR A 205 6.16 -2.22 1.37
CA TYR A 205 5.12 -3.17 0.98
C TYR A 205 3.71 -2.70 1.34
N ASP A 206 3.59 -1.52 1.94
CA ASP A 206 2.32 -0.90 2.27
C ASP A 206 1.70 -0.29 1.01
N GLY A 207 0.41 -0.58 0.77
CA GLY A 207 -0.37 -0.05 -0.34
C GLY A 207 -1.86 -0.33 -0.21
#